data_AF-A0A2J6QZR4-F1
#
_entry.id   AF-A0A2J6QZR4-F1
#
_cell.length_a   1.000
_cell.length_b   1.000
_cell.length_c   1.000
_cell.angle_alpha   90.00
_cell.angle_beta   90.00
_cell.angle_gamma   90.00
#
_symmetry.space_group_name_H-M   'P 1'
#
loop_
_entity.id
_entity.type
_entity.pdbx_description
1 polymer ?
#
loop_
_entity_poly.entity_id
_entity_poly.type
_entity_poly.pdbx_seq_one_letter_code
_entity_poly.pdbx_strand_id
1 'polypeptide(L)'
;MPQGRPRLPGTEAQRAAARRQQIRENVRAFRRRRRERELSENQAENTDSVKEETSSGSSTDKSQSGSPTPQTISYERPGRQISITRERRDSDSRWALALPLRIDLGPAYTGAFIAAFHYRSSPSPPPGIASTSLCPSGNCSISSRAVSPFSGSITVSRDPSVPPGGDYMRVEICCCEWITAVSFQAMYPGAEMLKDALLASSLNLIGMERDDPRLSIAAMQTQNKALRQLREGFDDYVASRDVTQNALLSATALACSMSELLVNKSWAGYALHLKGVGALIEDAGPAALTSRDSRDNFFGYRTTQIPFNFLEHRGTFLSRPEWINFPWRASDPRFNRPRDTLLDIAVQIPVQLELYDKSPNKTPNWNRRQLRKLNRIVTQLNQWRTELFEKCSDSIYTTEAAAWEGLHSESIKFRDDNLAAAFTLYAGVRIELFVLVRRLAADLIPNDESASLILRGAIREGFKWSRIACQCLEYFFTRERRVMGKVACLFPFDCAWGTFVELQEERGANMSLELRWCQNTAERIEGSGLPVFRVRYRI
;
A
#
# COMPACT_ATOMS: atom_id res chain seq x y z
N MET A 1 -11.62 -24.96 11.28
CA MET A 1 -10.67 -25.32 12.35
C MET A 1 -9.38 -25.82 11.73
N PRO A 2 -8.27 -25.04 11.72
CA PRO A 2 -6.97 -25.61 11.40
C PRO A 2 -6.62 -26.63 12.49
N GLN A 3 -6.35 -27.88 12.09
CA GLN A 3 -5.96 -28.91 13.04
C GLN A 3 -4.62 -28.52 13.69
N GLY A 4 -4.68 -28.11 14.96
CA GLY A 4 -3.48 -27.77 15.72
C GLY A 4 -2.51 -28.95 15.71
N ARG A 5 -1.22 -28.69 15.48
CA ARG A 5 -0.19 -29.74 15.35
C ARG A 5 -0.37 -30.81 16.43
N PRO A 6 -0.42 -32.11 16.08
CA PRO A 6 -0.65 -33.19 17.04
C PRO A 6 0.23 -33.02 18.28
N ARG A 7 -0.38 -33.04 19.47
CA ARG A 7 0.38 -32.98 20.72
C ARG A 7 1.25 -34.23 20.78
N LEU A 8 2.56 -34.04 20.94
CA LEU A 8 3.48 -35.16 21.18
C LEU A 8 2.97 -35.99 22.36
N PRO A 9 2.86 -37.33 22.21
CA PRO A 9 2.38 -38.21 23.27
C PRO A 9 3.32 -38.16 24.48
N GLY A 10 2.78 -38.48 25.66
CA GLY A 10 3.49 -38.47 26.94
C GLY A 10 3.00 -37.40 27.91
N THR A 11 3.68 -37.31 29.06
CA THR A 11 3.39 -36.33 30.10
C THR A 11 3.93 -34.95 29.73
N GLU A 12 3.47 -33.90 30.43
CA GLU A 12 3.99 -32.55 30.20
C GLU A 12 5.48 -32.41 30.53
N ALA A 13 5.95 -33.13 31.56
CA ALA A 13 7.37 -33.22 31.89
C ALA A 13 8.20 -33.85 30.74
N GLN A 14 7.71 -34.93 30.12
CA GLN A 14 8.34 -35.55 28.95
C GLN A 14 8.36 -34.60 27.74
N ARG A 15 7.26 -33.89 27.46
CA ARG A 15 7.22 -32.85 26.41
C ARG A 15 8.21 -31.71 26.67
N ALA A 16 8.34 -31.27 27.93
CA ALA A 16 9.30 -30.23 28.33
C ALA A 16 10.75 -30.72 28.26
N ALA A 17 11.02 -32.01 28.49
CA ALA A 17 12.33 -32.62 28.28
C ALA A 17 12.68 -32.69 26.77
N ALA A 18 11.77 -33.18 25.93
CA ALA A 18 11.94 -33.27 24.48
C ALA A 18 12.23 -31.88 23.85
N ARG A 19 11.46 -30.84 24.23
CA ARG A 19 11.72 -29.46 23.80
C ARG A 19 13.12 -28.97 24.19
N ARG A 20 13.57 -29.27 25.42
CA ARG A 20 14.91 -28.91 25.90
C ARG A 20 16.02 -29.65 25.14
N GLN A 21 15.80 -30.91 24.75
CA GLN A 21 16.74 -31.65 23.92
C GLN A 21 16.81 -31.09 22.49
N GLN A 22 15.67 -30.83 21.85
CA GLN A 22 15.62 -30.23 20.51
C GLN A 22 16.31 -28.86 20.47
N ILE A 23 16.18 -28.03 21.51
CA ILE A 23 16.91 -26.76 21.63
C ILE A 23 18.44 -27.00 21.70
N ARG A 24 18.91 -27.99 22.48
CA ARG A 24 20.35 -28.34 22.55
C ARG A 24 20.89 -28.80 21.20
N GLU A 25 20.13 -29.59 20.45
CA GLU A 25 20.49 -30.07 19.12
C GLU A 25 20.56 -28.92 18.10
N ASN A 26 19.57 -28.03 18.10
CA ASN A 26 19.57 -26.82 17.27
C ASN A 26 20.78 -25.90 17.57
N VAL A 27 21.12 -25.70 18.85
CA VAL A 27 22.31 -24.92 19.24
C VAL A 27 23.62 -25.59 18.80
N ARG A 28 23.71 -26.93 18.86
CA ARG A 28 24.87 -27.67 18.31
C ARG A 28 24.98 -27.51 16.79
N ALA A 29 23.87 -27.65 16.06
CA ALA A 29 23.84 -27.47 14.61
C ALA A 29 24.22 -26.04 14.19
N PHE A 30 23.72 -25.02 14.89
CA PHE A 30 24.11 -23.62 14.67
C PHE A 30 25.62 -23.39 14.87
N ARG A 31 26.19 -23.91 15.97
CA ARG A 31 27.64 -23.82 16.26
C ARG A 31 28.52 -24.60 15.27
N ARG A 32 27.97 -25.60 14.57
CA ARG A 32 28.67 -26.29 13.46
C ARG A 32 28.69 -25.41 12.21
N ARG A 33 27.52 -24.95 11.75
CA ARG A 33 27.39 -24.08 10.56
C ARG A 33 28.22 -22.80 10.65
N ARG A 34 28.33 -22.22 11.84
CA ARG A 34 29.19 -21.05 12.07
C ARG A 34 30.68 -21.37 11.81
N ARG A 35 31.19 -22.49 12.34
CA ARG A 35 32.58 -22.92 12.09
C ARG A 35 32.83 -23.30 10.63
N GLU A 36 31.85 -23.91 9.97
CA GLU A 36 31.92 -24.22 8.53
C GLU A 36 32.04 -22.94 7.70
N ARG A 37 31.32 -21.87 8.07
CA ARG A 37 31.44 -20.55 7.42
C ARG A 37 32.80 -19.88 7.68
N GLU A 38 33.24 -19.84 8.94
CA GLU A 38 34.55 -19.29 9.33
C GLU A 38 35.71 -20.00 8.59
N LEU A 39 35.59 -21.30 8.30
CA LEU A 39 36.56 -22.04 7.48
C LEU A 39 36.48 -21.69 5.97
N SER A 40 35.30 -21.42 5.43
CA SER A 40 35.14 -21.02 4.02
C SER A 40 35.61 -19.58 3.74
N GLU A 41 35.43 -18.66 4.70
CA GLU A 41 35.86 -17.27 4.58
C GLU A 41 37.41 -17.20 4.54
N ASN A 42 38.09 -17.92 5.45
CA ASN A 42 39.55 -18.04 5.45
C ASN A 42 40.15 -18.73 4.19
N GLN A 43 39.36 -19.48 3.42
CA GLN A 43 39.81 -20.03 2.14
C GLN A 43 39.67 -19.05 0.98
N ALA A 44 38.68 -18.15 1.01
CA ALA A 44 38.45 -17.16 -0.03
C ALA A 44 39.46 -16.00 0.03
N GLU A 45 39.83 -15.54 1.24
CA GLU A 45 40.80 -14.44 1.43
C GLU A 45 42.22 -14.76 0.91
N ASN A 46 42.55 -16.04 0.73
CA ASN A 46 43.84 -16.48 0.19
C ASN A 46 43.94 -16.46 -1.36
N THR A 47 42.86 -16.09 -2.07
CA THR A 47 42.80 -16.19 -3.54
C THR A 47 42.77 -14.88 -4.32
N ASP A 48 42.43 -13.74 -3.70
CA ASP A 48 42.10 -12.48 -4.41
C ASP A 48 43.16 -11.36 -4.25
N SER A 49 44.46 -11.67 -4.37
CA SER A 49 45.54 -10.69 -4.21
C SER A 49 46.36 -10.40 -5.48
N VAL A 50 45.72 -10.17 -6.64
CA VAL A 50 46.42 -9.80 -7.89
C VAL A 50 45.67 -8.77 -8.78
N LYS A 51 46.21 -7.54 -8.80
CA LYS A 51 46.12 -6.46 -9.83
C LYS A 51 44.90 -5.52 -9.93
N GLU A 52 45.15 -4.27 -9.52
CA GLU A 52 44.59 -3.05 -10.11
C GLU A 52 45.42 -2.54 -11.32
N GLU A 53 44.84 -1.64 -12.13
CA GLU A 53 45.40 -0.38 -12.70
C GLU A 53 44.72 0.00 -14.06
N THR A 54 43.85 1.03 -14.11
CA THR A 54 44.03 2.48 -14.41
C THR A 54 43.89 2.92 -15.90
N SER A 55 43.61 4.23 -16.12
CA SER A 55 43.52 4.99 -17.40
C SER A 55 42.17 5.00 -18.16
N SER A 56 41.85 6.00 -19.00
CA SER A 56 41.61 7.46 -18.81
C SER A 56 41.47 8.19 -20.17
N GLY A 57 40.50 9.12 -20.29
CA GLY A 57 40.27 10.02 -21.47
C GLY A 57 39.06 9.66 -22.36
N SER A 58 38.53 10.47 -23.28
CA SER A 58 38.55 11.94 -23.52
C SER A 58 37.82 12.26 -24.86
N SER A 59 36.95 13.28 -24.87
CA SER A 59 36.52 14.14 -26.02
C SER A 59 35.16 13.93 -26.77
N THR A 60 34.37 15.02 -26.82
CA THR A 60 33.55 15.66 -27.91
C THR A 60 32.76 14.78 -28.92
N ASP A 61 31.47 14.98 -29.29
CA ASP A 61 30.83 16.17 -29.86
C ASP A 61 29.40 15.84 -30.44
N LYS A 62 28.59 16.89 -30.71
CA LYS A 62 27.42 16.98 -31.63
C LYS A 62 26.07 16.27 -31.34
N SER A 63 25.02 16.86 -31.93
CA SER A 63 23.61 16.81 -31.50
C SER A 63 22.60 16.73 -32.66
N GLN A 64 21.36 16.30 -32.37
CA GLN A 64 20.11 16.65 -33.10
C GLN A 64 18.88 16.13 -32.31
N SER A 65 17.73 16.83 -32.39
CA SER A 65 16.47 16.39 -31.76
C SER A 65 15.24 16.71 -32.62
N GLY A 66 14.28 15.78 -32.67
CA GLY A 66 13.02 15.87 -33.41
C GLY A 66 11.78 15.97 -32.52
N SER A 67 10.64 16.30 -33.13
CA SER A 67 9.34 16.53 -32.48
C SER A 67 8.58 15.23 -32.10
N PRO A 68 7.62 15.29 -31.15
CA PRO A 68 6.99 14.09 -30.61
C PRO A 68 5.80 13.58 -31.45
N THR A 69 6.00 12.46 -32.13
CA THR A 69 4.96 11.60 -32.73
C THR A 69 4.38 10.65 -31.65
N PRO A 70 3.11 10.19 -31.73
CA PRO A 70 2.63 9.07 -30.91
C PRO A 70 3.55 7.86 -31.03
N GLN A 71 4.02 7.34 -29.88
CA GLN A 71 4.95 6.21 -29.82
C GLN A 71 4.18 4.90 -29.75
N THR A 72 4.29 4.11 -30.81
CA THR A 72 3.84 2.72 -30.87
C THR A 72 5.07 1.83 -30.92
N ILE A 73 5.14 0.82 -30.04
CA ILE A 73 6.19 -0.20 -30.05
C ILE A 73 5.53 -1.52 -30.42
N SER A 74 5.90 -2.06 -31.58
CA SER A 74 5.56 -3.41 -32.02
C SER A 74 6.73 -4.36 -31.77
N TYR A 75 6.42 -5.59 -31.34
CA TYR A 75 7.41 -6.65 -31.22
C TYR A 75 6.96 -7.88 -32.01
N GLU A 76 7.81 -8.31 -32.94
CA GLU A 76 7.58 -9.49 -33.76
C GLU A 76 8.45 -10.65 -33.29
N ARG A 77 7.79 -11.68 -32.75
CA ARG A 77 8.33 -13.03 -32.63
C ARG A 77 7.42 -14.00 -33.39
N PRO A 78 7.97 -15.03 -34.07
CA PRO A 78 7.15 -16.03 -34.75
C PRO A 78 6.09 -16.61 -33.80
N GLY A 79 4.81 -16.41 -34.14
CA GLY A 79 3.65 -16.94 -33.41
C GLY A 79 3.09 -16.09 -32.25
N ARG A 80 3.69 -14.94 -31.88
CA ARG A 80 3.14 -14.04 -30.84
C ARG A 80 3.44 -12.57 -31.13
N GLN A 81 2.46 -11.84 -31.64
CA GLN A 81 2.52 -10.38 -31.81
C GLN A 81 2.09 -9.69 -30.51
N ILE A 82 2.87 -8.70 -30.08
CA ILE A 82 2.56 -7.84 -28.92
C ILE A 82 2.66 -6.39 -29.39
N SER A 83 1.65 -5.58 -29.10
CA SER A 83 1.63 -4.16 -29.42
C SER A 83 1.28 -3.31 -28.19
N ILE A 84 2.00 -2.19 -28.04
CA ILE A 84 1.78 -1.19 -26.99
C ILE A 84 1.38 0.12 -27.64
N THR A 85 0.28 0.72 -27.17
CA THR A 85 -0.09 2.10 -27.47
C THR A 85 -0.25 2.90 -26.19
N ARG A 86 0.35 4.10 -26.17
CA ARG A 86 0.21 5.08 -25.10
C ARG A 86 -0.66 6.24 -25.57
N GLU A 87 -1.80 6.43 -24.90
CA GLU A 87 -2.69 7.56 -25.16
C GLU A 87 -2.62 8.56 -23.98
N ARG A 88 -2.52 9.85 -24.27
CA ARG A 88 -2.35 10.91 -23.28
C ARG A 88 -3.46 11.94 -23.44
N ARG A 89 -4.37 12.05 -22.46
CA ARG A 89 -5.41 13.08 -22.37
C ARG A 89 -5.41 13.66 -20.97
N ASP A 90 -5.46 14.99 -20.88
CA ASP A 90 -5.79 15.78 -19.67
C ASP A 90 -5.35 15.16 -18.34
N SER A 91 -4.06 15.26 -18.05
CA SER A 91 -3.35 14.74 -16.87
C SER A 91 -3.29 13.21 -16.68
N ASP A 92 -4.15 12.44 -17.36
CA ASP A 92 -4.19 10.98 -17.30
C ASP A 92 -3.33 10.34 -18.41
N SER A 93 -2.77 9.16 -18.15
CA SER A 93 -1.91 8.42 -19.09
C SER A 93 -2.40 6.99 -19.23
N ARG A 94 -3.06 6.72 -20.35
CA ARG A 94 -3.62 5.40 -20.66
C ARG A 94 -2.62 4.59 -21.45
N TRP A 95 -2.52 3.31 -21.11
CA TRP A 95 -1.68 2.33 -21.79
C TRP A 95 -2.58 1.17 -22.20
N ALA A 96 -2.50 0.79 -23.46
CA ALA A 96 -3.11 -0.44 -23.96
C ALA A 96 -2.00 -1.40 -24.37
N LEU A 97 -2.12 -2.66 -23.94
CA LEU A 97 -1.26 -3.76 -24.34
C LEU A 97 -2.11 -4.87 -24.95
N ALA A 98 -1.79 -5.28 -26.17
CA ALA A 98 -2.32 -6.49 -26.77
C ALA A 98 -1.44 -7.70 -26.36
N LEU A 99 -2.00 -8.63 -25.58
CA LEU A 99 -1.36 -9.91 -25.24
C LEU A 99 -2.02 -11.07 -25.99
N PRO A 100 -1.26 -12.09 -26.45
CA PRO A 100 -1.79 -13.26 -27.16
C PRO A 100 -2.49 -14.29 -26.24
N LEU A 101 -2.72 -13.93 -24.98
CA LEU A 101 -3.39 -14.77 -23.97
C LEU A 101 -3.94 -13.89 -22.85
N ARG A 102 -5.17 -14.19 -22.40
CA ARG A 102 -5.84 -13.46 -21.31
C ARG A 102 -5.12 -13.73 -19.99
N ILE A 103 -4.78 -12.66 -19.27
CA ILE A 103 -4.26 -12.70 -17.91
C ILE A 103 -5.14 -11.79 -17.07
N ASP A 104 -5.96 -12.35 -16.19
CA ASP A 104 -6.88 -11.59 -15.34
C ASP A 104 -6.19 -11.05 -14.05
N LEU A 105 -4.93 -10.65 -14.20
CA LEU A 105 -4.27 -9.75 -13.26
C LEU A 105 -5.14 -8.49 -13.09
N GLY A 106 -5.62 -8.25 -11.87
CA GLY A 106 -6.31 -7.00 -11.58
C GLY A 106 -5.42 -5.78 -11.88
N PRO A 107 -6.00 -4.63 -12.26
CA PRO A 107 -5.30 -3.49 -12.87
C PRO A 107 -4.05 -2.99 -12.12
N ALA A 108 -3.96 -3.23 -10.81
CA ALA A 108 -2.76 -3.01 -10.01
C ALA A 108 -1.54 -3.81 -10.49
N TYR A 109 -1.70 -5.11 -10.74
CA TYR A 109 -0.59 -6.01 -11.08
C TYR A 109 -0.37 -6.18 -12.58
N THR A 110 -1.33 -5.80 -13.42
CA THR A 110 -1.17 -5.87 -14.88
C THR A 110 -0.03 -4.95 -15.33
N GLY A 111 -0.02 -3.67 -14.94
CA GLY A 111 1.07 -2.75 -15.32
C GLY A 111 2.46 -3.22 -14.84
N ALA A 112 2.54 -3.69 -13.60
CA ALA A 112 3.75 -4.22 -12.99
C ALA A 112 4.26 -5.50 -13.69
N PHE A 113 3.36 -6.44 -13.97
CA PHE A 113 3.66 -7.65 -14.73
C PHE A 113 4.14 -7.32 -16.15
N ILE A 114 3.49 -6.36 -16.81
CA ILE A 114 3.85 -5.93 -18.17
C ILE A 114 5.27 -5.38 -18.20
N ALA A 115 5.61 -4.44 -17.30
CA ALA A 115 6.95 -3.87 -17.20
C ALA A 115 8.01 -4.96 -16.96
N ALA A 116 7.75 -5.89 -16.04
CA ALA A 116 8.66 -6.97 -15.72
C ALA A 116 8.75 -8.08 -16.80
N PHE A 117 7.65 -8.37 -17.48
CA PHE A 117 7.59 -9.32 -18.60
C PHE A 117 8.38 -8.78 -19.80
N HIS A 118 8.27 -7.47 -20.08
CA HIS A 118 9.12 -6.81 -21.08
C HIS A 118 10.60 -6.95 -20.73
N TYR A 119 11.01 -6.68 -19.48
CA TYR A 119 12.41 -6.82 -19.07
C TYR A 119 12.99 -8.22 -19.36
N ARG A 120 12.26 -9.31 -19.08
CA ARG A 120 12.73 -10.67 -19.38
C ARG A 120 12.55 -11.12 -20.84
N SER A 121 11.68 -10.46 -21.60
CA SER A 121 11.43 -10.77 -23.02
C SER A 121 12.32 -9.97 -23.96
N SER A 122 12.83 -8.83 -23.52
CA SER A 122 13.89 -8.10 -24.20
C SER A 122 15.13 -8.99 -24.31
N PRO A 123 15.79 -9.06 -25.48
CA PRO A 123 17.10 -9.69 -25.56
C PRO A 123 18.05 -8.97 -24.59
N SER A 124 18.79 -9.74 -23.79
CA SER A 124 19.84 -9.17 -22.96
C SER A 124 20.79 -8.37 -23.86
N PRO A 125 21.14 -7.12 -23.53
CA PRO A 125 22.15 -6.40 -24.28
C PRO A 125 23.44 -7.25 -24.27
N PRO A 126 24.15 -7.37 -25.40
CA PRO A 126 25.41 -8.09 -25.43
C PRO A 126 26.35 -7.49 -24.37
N PRO A 127 27.06 -8.31 -23.59
CA PRO A 127 27.91 -7.82 -22.50
C PRO A 127 29.01 -6.90 -23.09
N GLY A 128 28.87 -5.60 -22.88
CA GLY A 128 29.80 -4.61 -23.45
C GLY A 128 29.33 -3.15 -23.54
N ILE A 129 28.06 -2.81 -23.25
CA ILE A 129 27.58 -1.41 -23.34
C ILE A 129 27.04 -0.93 -21.98
N ALA A 130 27.87 -0.21 -21.24
CA ALA A 130 27.47 0.47 -20.00
C ALA A 130 26.61 1.71 -20.31
N SER A 131 25.55 1.93 -19.53
CA SER A 131 24.65 3.09 -19.65
C SER A 131 25.01 4.16 -18.62
N THR A 132 25.34 5.37 -19.07
CA THR A 132 25.63 6.53 -18.20
C THR A 132 24.49 7.54 -18.12
N SER A 133 24.55 8.38 -17.08
CA SER A 133 23.59 9.43 -16.74
C SER A 133 24.35 10.61 -16.07
N LEU A 134 23.77 11.69 -15.54
CA LEU A 134 22.39 12.01 -15.14
C LEU A 134 22.21 13.54 -15.23
N CYS A 135 21.05 14.04 -15.71
CA CYS A 135 20.57 15.42 -15.47
C CYS A 135 21.42 16.58 -16.12
N PRO A 136 21.05 17.89 -15.99
CA PRO A 136 19.99 18.51 -15.17
C PRO A 136 19.04 19.53 -15.87
N SER A 137 18.24 20.19 -15.04
CA SER A 137 17.18 21.19 -15.29
C SER A 137 17.63 22.59 -15.74
N GLY A 138 16.72 23.35 -16.37
CA GLY A 138 16.84 24.81 -16.57
C GLY A 138 15.46 25.49 -16.78
N ASN A 139 15.23 26.63 -16.13
CA ASN A 139 13.98 27.40 -16.17
C ASN A 139 13.85 28.29 -17.43
N CYS A 140 12.63 28.74 -17.77
CA CYS A 140 12.42 30.17 -18.08
C CYS A 140 10.95 30.63 -18.01
N SER A 141 10.76 31.95 -18.15
CA SER A 141 9.67 32.75 -17.59
C SER A 141 8.51 33.12 -18.53
N ILE A 142 7.40 33.50 -17.86
CA ILE A 142 6.15 34.13 -18.32
C ILE A 142 6.32 35.22 -19.41
N SER A 143 5.44 35.21 -20.41
CA SER A 143 4.89 36.43 -21.04
C SER A 143 3.45 36.18 -21.55
N SER A 144 2.73 37.23 -21.96
CA SER A 144 1.27 37.36 -21.77
C SER A 144 0.41 37.66 -23.01
N ARG A 145 -0.92 37.54 -22.84
CA ARG A 145 -2.08 37.94 -23.72
C ARG A 145 -2.42 37.01 -24.91
N ALA A 146 -3.68 36.88 -25.36
CA ALA A 146 -5.01 37.09 -24.73
C ALA A 146 -6.15 36.56 -25.65
N VAL A 147 -7.21 35.95 -25.06
CA VAL A 147 -8.66 36.07 -25.41
C VAL A 147 -9.08 35.86 -26.90
N SER A 148 -9.54 34.66 -27.34
CA SER A 148 -10.97 34.19 -27.39
C SER A 148 -11.76 34.56 -28.68
N PRO A 149 -12.90 33.91 -29.05
CA PRO A 149 -13.42 32.58 -28.71
C PRO A 149 -14.08 31.75 -29.87
N PHE A 150 -14.52 30.53 -29.50
CA PHE A 150 -15.71 29.77 -29.98
C PHE A 150 -15.71 28.84 -31.21
N SER A 151 -16.37 27.69 -30.97
CA SER A 151 -17.11 26.80 -31.88
C SER A 151 -16.37 25.83 -32.82
N GLY A 152 -16.40 24.55 -32.44
CA GLY A 152 -16.13 23.40 -33.31
C GLY A 152 -16.83 22.15 -32.79
N SER A 153 -17.82 21.64 -33.53
CA SER A 153 -18.57 20.41 -33.17
C SER A 153 -17.68 19.17 -33.28
N ILE A 154 -17.73 18.28 -32.29
CA ILE A 154 -16.98 17.01 -32.34
C ILE A 154 -17.81 15.97 -33.10
N THR A 155 -17.53 15.80 -34.39
CA THR A 155 -17.78 14.54 -35.09
C THR A 155 -16.69 13.54 -34.74
N VAL A 156 -17.07 12.34 -34.28
CA VAL A 156 -16.12 11.25 -34.02
C VAL A 156 -15.71 10.64 -35.37
N SER A 157 -14.52 10.99 -35.86
CA SER A 157 -13.93 10.28 -36.99
C SER A 157 -13.51 8.87 -36.54
N ARG A 158 -14.00 7.86 -37.26
CA ARG A 158 -13.51 6.48 -37.13
C ARG A 158 -12.24 6.36 -37.98
N ASP A 159 -11.11 6.09 -37.34
CA ASP A 159 -9.86 5.82 -38.02
C ASP A 159 -9.95 4.47 -38.77
N PRO A 160 -9.82 4.45 -40.11
CA PRO A 160 -10.03 3.24 -40.92
C PRO A 160 -8.83 2.29 -40.94
N SER A 161 -7.78 2.56 -40.17
CA SER A 161 -6.50 1.82 -40.21
C SER A 161 -6.42 0.56 -39.34
N VAL A 162 -7.44 0.24 -38.54
CA VAL A 162 -7.44 -0.95 -37.67
C VAL A 162 -8.10 -2.15 -38.36
N PRO A 163 -7.39 -3.27 -38.60
CA PRO A 163 -7.97 -4.44 -39.26
C PRO A 163 -9.03 -5.11 -38.36
N PRO A 164 -10.24 -5.41 -38.87
CA PRO A 164 -11.27 -6.09 -38.11
C PRO A 164 -10.99 -7.59 -38.06
N GLY A 165 -10.67 -8.14 -36.88
CA GLY A 165 -10.56 -9.61 -36.71
C GLY A 165 -9.64 -10.13 -35.61
N GLY A 166 -8.90 -9.28 -34.90
CA GLY A 166 -8.10 -9.71 -33.74
C GLY A 166 -8.80 -9.43 -32.41
N ASP A 167 -9.12 -10.48 -31.64
CA ASP A 167 -9.60 -10.38 -30.25
C ASP A 167 -8.47 -9.93 -29.30
N TYR A 168 -8.03 -8.68 -29.49
CA TYR A 168 -7.02 -8.05 -28.64
C TYR A 168 -7.67 -7.39 -27.44
N MET A 169 -7.52 -8.01 -26.26
CA MET A 169 -8.01 -7.45 -25.00
C MET A 169 -7.33 -6.11 -24.69
N ARG A 170 -8.08 -5.01 -24.74
CA ARG A 170 -7.63 -3.70 -24.24
C ARG A 170 -7.58 -3.74 -22.71
N VAL A 171 -6.39 -3.88 -22.15
CA VAL A 171 -6.16 -3.70 -20.71
C VAL A 171 -6.28 -2.22 -20.34
N GLU A 172 -7.19 -1.86 -19.44
CA GLU A 172 -7.28 -0.53 -18.85
C GLU A 172 -6.69 -0.53 -17.43
N ILE A 173 -5.60 0.22 -17.23
CA ILE A 173 -4.92 0.30 -15.93
C ILE A 173 -5.68 1.30 -15.05
N CYS A 174 -6.59 0.79 -14.21
CA CYS A 174 -7.16 1.57 -13.10
C CYS A 174 -6.10 1.81 -12.02
N CYS A 175 -5.44 2.96 -12.12
CA CYS A 175 -4.36 3.41 -11.28
C CYS A 175 -4.77 3.62 -9.80
N CYS A 176 -4.19 2.85 -8.89
CA CYS A 176 -3.92 3.38 -7.55
C CYS A 176 -2.50 3.98 -7.54
N GLU A 177 -2.37 5.15 -6.94
CA GLU A 177 -1.35 6.14 -7.34
C GLU A 177 0.08 5.67 -7.04
N TRP A 178 0.29 4.99 -5.91
CA TRP A 178 1.57 4.38 -5.57
C TRP A 178 1.98 3.22 -6.50
N ILE A 179 1.09 2.26 -6.79
CA ILE A 179 1.42 1.12 -7.68
C ILE A 179 1.73 1.61 -9.09
N THR A 180 1.04 2.67 -9.53
CA THR A 180 1.29 3.30 -10.82
C THR A 180 2.68 3.97 -10.85
N ALA A 181 3.02 4.74 -9.81
CA ALA A 181 4.34 5.34 -9.66
C ALA A 181 5.45 4.27 -9.61
N VAL A 182 5.27 3.21 -8.82
CA VAL A 182 6.21 2.08 -8.73
C VAL A 182 6.33 1.30 -10.03
N SER A 183 5.24 1.14 -10.79
CA SER A 183 5.30 0.51 -12.12
C SER A 183 6.12 1.34 -13.11
N PHE A 184 6.05 2.68 -13.04
CA PHE A 184 6.93 3.56 -13.82
C PHE A 184 8.37 3.55 -13.30
N GLN A 185 8.57 3.57 -11.98
CA GLN A 185 9.89 3.51 -11.36
C GLN A 185 10.63 2.22 -11.76
N ALA A 186 9.90 1.10 -11.84
CA ALA A 186 10.40 -0.18 -12.34
C ALA A 186 10.79 -0.17 -13.83
N MET A 187 10.44 0.86 -14.61
CA MET A 187 10.90 0.99 -16.01
C MET A 187 12.27 1.68 -16.11
N TYR A 188 12.76 2.33 -15.05
CA TYR A 188 14.05 3.03 -15.10
C TYR A 188 15.25 2.05 -15.14
N PRO A 189 16.36 2.44 -15.80
CA PRO A 189 17.64 1.74 -15.67
C PRO A 189 18.06 1.66 -14.20
N GLY A 190 18.62 0.52 -13.78
CA GLY A 190 19.03 0.29 -12.39
C GLY A 190 17.92 -0.19 -11.45
N ALA A 191 16.64 -0.08 -11.83
CA ALA A 191 15.50 -0.53 -11.01
C ALA A 191 15.29 -2.06 -11.00
N GLU A 192 16.32 -2.87 -11.29
CA GLU A 192 16.20 -4.32 -11.51
C GLU A 192 15.62 -5.08 -10.30
N MET A 193 16.04 -4.67 -9.11
CA MET A 193 15.54 -5.16 -7.84
C MET A 193 14.02 -4.96 -7.68
N LEU A 194 13.52 -3.77 -8.07
CA LEU A 194 12.09 -3.45 -8.03
C LEU A 194 11.32 -4.25 -9.09
N LYS A 195 11.88 -4.39 -10.30
CA LYS A 195 11.31 -5.24 -11.36
C LYS A 195 11.15 -6.68 -10.89
N ASP A 196 12.17 -7.28 -10.28
CA ASP A 196 12.10 -8.65 -9.80
C ASP A 196 11.09 -8.80 -8.63
N ALA A 197 11.00 -7.85 -7.70
CA ALA A 197 9.97 -7.89 -6.63
C ALA A 197 8.53 -7.85 -7.18
N LEU A 198 8.29 -6.98 -8.16
CA LEU A 198 7.01 -6.89 -8.87
C LEU A 198 6.73 -8.15 -9.70
N LEU A 199 7.73 -8.67 -10.41
CA LEU A 199 7.62 -9.88 -11.21
C LEU A 199 7.28 -11.09 -10.35
N ALA A 200 7.97 -11.28 -9.24
CA ALA A 200 7.75 -12.38 -8.32
C ALA A 200 6.32 -12.35 -7.79
N SER A 201 5.84 -11.18 -7.36
CA SER A 201 4.46 -10.98 -6.90
C SER A 201 3.44 -11.34 -7.99
N SER A 202 3.64 -10.87 -9.22
CA SER A 202 2.74 -11.17 -10.33
C SER A 202 2.79 -12.63 -10.78
N LEU A 203 3.98 -13.27 -10.83
CA LEU A 203 4.12 -14.69 -11.16
C LEU A 203 3.45 -15.58 -10.11
N ASN A 204 3.55 -15.24 -8.82
CA ASN A 204 2.87 -15.96 -7.75
C ASN A 204 1.34 -15.83 -7.89
N LEU A 205 0.81 -14.62 -8.13
CA LEU A 205 -0.63 -14.41 -8.31
C LEU A 205 -1.18 -15.21 -9.51
N ILE A 206 -0.48 -15.20 -10.67
CA ILE A 206 -0.87 -16.00 -11.84
C ILE A 206 -0.73 -17.50 -11.57
N GLY A 207 0.33 -17.93 -10.87
CA GLY A 207 0.54 -19.31 -10.49
C GLY A 207 -0.57 -19.85 -9.59
N MET A 208 -1.04 -19.04 -8.63
CA MET A 208 -2.18 -19.35 -7.77
C MET A 208 -3.51 -19.35 -8.55
N GLU A 209 -3.72 -18.41 -9.48
CA GLU A 209 -4.94 -18.33 -10.30
C GLU A 209 -5.08 -19.52 -11.26
N ARG A 210 -3.96 -20.02 -11.78
CA ARG A 210 -3.91 -21.09 -12.80
C ARG A 210 -3.55 -22.47 -12.26
N ASP A 211 -3.34 -22.60 -10.95
CA ASP A 211 -2.79 -23.79 -10.29
C ASP A 211 -1.50 -24.32 -10.97
N ASP A 212 -0.61 -23.39 -11.38
CA ASP A 212 0.66 -23.72 -12.05
C ASP A 212 1.83 -23.62 -11.06
N PRO A 213 2.31 -24.76 -10.49
CA PRO A 213 3.42 -24.75 -9.55
C PRO A 213 4.75 -24.29 -10.17
N ARG A 214 4.90 -24.30 -11.50
CA ARG A 214 6.12 -23.83 -12.17
C ARG A 214 6.23 -22.30 -12.06
N LEU A 215 5.11 -21.59 -12.18
CA LEU A 215 5.05 -20.14 -11.99
C LEU A 215 5.34 -19.78 -10.53
N SER A 216 4.80 -20.53 -9.57
CA SER A 216 5.10 -20.34 -8.13
C SER A 216 6.58 -20.60 -7.78
N ILE A 217 7.22 -21.62 -8.38
CA ILE A 217 8.66 -21.86 -8.22
C ILE A 217 9.48 -20.71 -8.81
N ALA A 218 9.15 -20.27 -10.04
CA ALA A 218 9.83 -19.15 -10.69
C ALA A 218 9.64 -17.82 -9.93
N ALA A 219 8.46 -17.61 -9.36
CA ALA A 219 8.15 -16.49 -8.48
C ALA A 219 9.00 -16.50 -7.22
N MET A 220 9.06 -17.63 -6.50
CA MET A 220 9.91 -17.78 -5.30
C MET A 220 11.39 -17.55 -5.59
N GLN A 221 11.91 -18.09 -6.70
CA GLN A 221 13.30 -17.83 -7.14
C GLN A 221 13.54 -16.35 -7.41
N THR A 222 12.58 -15.68 -8.04
CA THR A 222 12.66 -14.25 -8.37
C THR A 222 12.55 -13.37 -7.11
N GLN A 223 11.69 -13.72 -6.16
CA GLN A 223 11.57 -13.06 -4.85
C GLN A 223 12.88 -13.16 -4.08
N ASN A 224 13.51 -14.35 -4.05
CA ASN A 224 14.82 -14.56 -3.41
C ASN A 224 15.97 -13.82 -4.10
N LYS A 225 15.83 -13.44 -5.38
CA LYS A 225 16.77 -12.54 -6.06
C LYS A 225 16.53 -11.09 -5.61
N ALA A 226 15.29 -10.61 -5.68
CA ALA A 226 14.93 -9.25 -5.25
C ALA A 226 15.29 -8.98 -3.78
N LEU A 227 15.07 -9.94 -2.88
CA LEU A 227 15.43 -9.82 -1.47
C LEU A 227 16.95 -9.80 -1.20
N ARG A 228 17.76 -10.44 -2.05
CA ARG A 228 19.23 -10.34 -1.97
C ARG A 228 19.72 -8.98 -2.43
N GLN A 229 19.24 -8.52 -3.59
CA GLN A 229 19.55 -7.18 -4.11
C GLN A 229 19.08 -6.07 -3.17
N LEU A 230 17.93 -6.26 -2.50
CA LEU A 230 17.43 -5.34 -1.47
C LEU A 230 18.34 -5.30 -0.25
N ARG A 231 18.93 -6.42 0.15
CA ARG A 231 19.93 -6.45 1.22
C ARG A 231 21.23 -5.77 0.79
N GLU A 232 21.75 -6.11 -0.38
CA GLU A 232 22.96 -5.50 -0.96
C GLU A 232 22.81 -3.96 -1.03
N GLY A 233 21.70 -3.47 -1.58
CA GLY A 233 21.39 -2.04 -1.63
C GLY A 233 21.13 -1.38 -0.27
N PHE A 234 20.73 -2.14 0.76
CA PHE A 234 20.69 -1.62 2.14
C PHE A 234 22.11 -1.49 2.72
N ASP A 235 22.99 -2.46 2.50
CA ASP A 235 24.37 -2.41 2.95
C ASP A 235 25.10 -1.22 2.27
N ASP A 236 24.87 -0.99 0.97
CA ASP A 236 25.34 0.18 0.21
C ASP A 236 24.77 1.51 0.75
N TYR A 237 23.47 1.57 1.05
CA TYR A 237 22.83 2.76 1.63
C TYR A 237 23.40 3.10 3.02
N VAL A 238 23.67 2.09 3.85
CA VAL A 238 24.27 2.29 5.17
C VAL A 238 25.70 2.82 5.07
N ALA A 239 26.48 2.32 4.10
CA ALA A 239 27.86 2.76 3.87
C ALA A 239 27.96 4.17 3.25
N SER A 240 27.14 4.47 2.24
CA SER A 240 27.20 5.72 1.48
C SER A 240 26.35 6.86 2.05
N ARG A 241 25.27 6.53 2.76
CA ARG A 241 24.16 7.45 3.12
C ARG A 241 23.55 8.19 1.93
N ASP A 242 23.59 7.58 0.73
CA ASP A 242 22.97 8.13 -0.47
C ASP A 242 21.42 8.08 -0.39
N VAL A 243 20.84 9.23 0.00
CA VAL A 243 19.38 9.43 0.08
C VAL A 243 18.66 9.25 -1.26
N THR A 244 19.36 9.23 -2.41
CA THR A 244 18.71 8.98 -3.71
C THR A 244 18.30 7.51 -3.87
N GLN A 245 19.05 6.55 -3.28
CA GLN A 245 18.68 5.13 -3.26
C GLN A 245 17.44 4.85 -2.41
N ASN A 246 17.17 5.70 -1.42
CA ASN A 246 16.06 5.54 -0.46
C ASN A 246 14.71 5.30 -1.15
N ALA A 247 14.44 6.01 -2.25
CA ALA A 247 13.20 5.86 -3.01
C ALA A 247 13.04 4.47 -3.63
N LEU A 248 14.13 3.90 -4.19
CA LEU A 248 14.11 2.60 -4.86
C LEU A 248 14.08 1.44 -3.86
N LEU A 249 14.81 1.57 -2.74
CA LEU A 249 14.78 0.64 -1.63
C LEU A 249 13.39 0.61 -0.96
N SER A 250 12.80 1.78 -0.69
CA SER A 250 11.43 1.90 -0.14
C SER A 250 10.39 1.29 -1.07
N ALA A 251 10.43 1.62 -2.37
CA ALA A 251 9.55 1.06 -3.38
C ALA A 251 9.61 -0.47 -3.43
N THR A 252 10.83 -1.03 -3.39
CA THR A 252 11.04 -2.48 -3.44
C THR A 252 10.54 -3.14 -2.17
N ALA A 253 10.87 -2.59 -1.00
CA ALA A 253 10.42 -3.15 0.28
C ALA A 253 8.88 -3.09 0.42
N LEU A 254 8.21 -2.07 -0.14
CA LEU A 254 6.75 -2.00 -0.27
C LEU A 254 6.19 -3.00 -1.29
N ALA A 255 6.86 -3.23 -2.43
CA ALA A 255 6.46 -4.26 -3.40
C ALA A 255 6.55 -5.67 -2.79
N CYS A 256 7.63 -5.94 -2.05
CA CYS A 256 7.79 -7.16 -1.27
C CYS A 256 6.73 -7.30 -0.17
N SER A 257 6.35 -6.21 0.53
CA SER A 257 5.28 -6.24 1.52
C SER A 257 3.96 -6.67 0.87
N MET A 258 3.58 -6.07 -0.26
CA MET A 258 2.35 -6.47 -0.96
C MET A 258 2.34 -7.94 -1.38
N SER A 259 3.50 -8.52 -1.71
CA SER A 259 3.66 -9.97 -1.90
C SER A 259 3.29 -10.77 -0.64
N GLU A 260 3.82 -10.39 0.53
CA GLU A 260 3.46 -11.02 1.81
C GLU A 260 1.96 -10.95 2.10
N LEU A 261 1.30 -9.84 1.76
CA LEU A 261 -0.13 -9.68 1.99
C LEU A 261 -0.99 -10.50 1.02
N LEU A 262 -0.70 -10.44 -0.29
CA LEU A 262 -1.59 -11.00 -1.31
C LEU A 262 -1.29 -12.46 -1.66
N VAL A 263 -0.01 -12.86 -1.62
CA VAL A 263 0.42 -14.23 -1.92
C VAL A 263 0.46 -15.04 -0.62
N ASN A 264 1.27 -14.60 0.35
CA ASN A 264 1.49 -15.36 1.58
C ASN A 264 0.36 -15.19 2.61
N LYS A 265 -0.60 -14.28 2.36
CA LYS A 265 -1.73 -13.94 3.26
C LYS A 265 -1.28 -13.58 4.67
N SER A 266 -0.10 -12.95 4.76
CA SER A 266 0.70 -12.78 5.97
C SER A 266 0.69 -11.33 6.44
N TRP A 267 -0.28 -10.98 7.30
CA TRP A 267 -0.32 -9.67 7.94
C TRP A 267 0.96 -9.36 8.76
N ALA A 268 1.56 -10.39 9.37
CA ALA A 268 2.80 -10.23 10.13
C ALA A 268 4.00 -9.94 9.21
N GLY A 269 4.13 -10.64 8.09
CA GLY A 269 5.16 -10.39 7.08
C GLY A 269 5.02 -8.98 6.47
N TYR A 270 3.79 -8.63 6.09
CA TYR A 270 3.45 -7.29 5.60
C TYR A 270 3.85 -6.18 6.59
N ALA A 271 3.45 -6.30 7.85
CA ALA A 271 3.76 -5.32 8.90
C ALA A 271 5.27 -5.22 9.20
N LEU A 272 6.03 -6.31 9.11
CA LEU A 272 7.48 -6.29 9.26
C LEU A 272 8.17 -5.52 8.12
N HIS A 273 7.75 -5.74 6.87
CA HIS A 273 8.24 -4.96 5.73
C HIS A 273 7.88 -3.48 5.86
N LEU A 274 6.65 -3.15 6.24
CA LEU A 274 6.26 -1.75 6.47
C LEU A 274 7.11 -1.08 7.57
N LYS A 275 7.43 -1.78 8.66
CA LYS A 275 8.32 -1.26 9.71
C LYS A 275 9.74 -0.99 9.18
N GLY A 276 10.25 -1.82 8.27
CA GLY A 276 11.51 -1.57 7.56
C GLY A 276 11.46 -0.35 6.64
N VAL A 277 10.41 -0.22 5.82
CA VAL A 277 10.16 0.97 4.97
C VAL A 277 10.06 2.23 5.82
N GLY A 278 9.35 2.17 6.94
CA GLY A 278 9.21 3.27 7.88
C GLY A 278 10.55 3.74 8.45
N ALA A 279 11.38 2.81 8.93
CA ALA A 279 12.71 3.14 9.44
C ALA A 279 13.62 3.75 8.35
N LEU A 280 13.58 3.21 7.12
CA LEU A 280 14.32 3.74 5.98
C LEU A 280 13.89 5.17 5.61
N ILE A 281 12.58 5.44 5.56
CA ILE A 281 12.05 6.79 5.31
C ILE A 281 12.43 7.74 6.45
N GLU A 282 12.28 7.31 7.71
CA GLU A 282 12.60 8.14 8.88
C GLU A 282 14.08 8.55 8.93
N ASP A 283 14.99 7.61 8.65
CA ASP A 283 16.45 7.82 8.64
C ASP A 283 16.90 8.82 7.57
N ALA A 284 16.34 8.77 6.35
CA ALA A 284 16.64 9.74 5.30
C ALA A 284 15.97 11.11 5.51
N GLY A 285 14.96 11.18 6.36
CA GLY A 285 14.33 12.43 6.81
C GLY A 285 13.43 13.12 5.77
N PRO A 286 12.70 14.18 6.17
CA PRO A 286 11.83 14.95 5.26
C PRO A 286 12.56 15.56 4.07
N ALA A 287 13.85 15.84 4.23
CA ALA A 287 14.71 16.41 3.18
C ALA A 287 14.94 15.45 2.00
N ALA A 288 14.85 14.13 2.19
CA ALA A 288 14.95 13.17 1.09
C ALA A 288 13.71 13.17 0.17
N LEU A 289 12.61 13.81 0.58
CA LEU A 289 11.40 13.95 -0.25
C LEU A 289 11.53 15.06 -1.31
N THR A 290 12.70 15.18 -1.97
CA THR A 290 12.94 16.13 -3.07
C THR A 290 12.32 15.66 -4.37
N SER A 291 12.51 14.39 -4.73
CA SER A 291 12.05 13.81 -6.00
C SER A 291 10.55 13.51 -6.01
N ARG A 292 10.00 13.27 -7.20
CA ARG A 292 8.62 12.76 -7.33
C ARG A 292 8.49 11.37 -6.70
N ASP A 293 9.40 10.46 -7.02
CA ASP A 293 9.29 9.04 -6.68
C ASP A 293 9.41 8.82 -5.17
N SER A 294 10.31 9.54 -4.49
CA SER A 294 10.41 9.52 -3.02
C SER A 294 9.11 10.02 -2.36
N ARG A 295 8.45 11.04 -2.94
CA ARG A 295 7.15 11.54 -2.46
C ARG A 295 6.02 10.54 -2.72
N ASP A 296 5.88 10.03 -3.94
CA ASP A 296 4.83 9.06 -4.30
C ASP A 296 4.97 7.76 -3.46
N ASN A 297 6.20 7.30 -3.18
CA ASN A 297 6.47 6.20 -2.23
C ASN A 297 6.10 6.54 -0.78
N PHE A 298 6.37 7.76 -0.31
CA PHE A 298 5.96 8.22 1.02
C PHE A 298 4.44 8.20 1.23
N PHE A 299 3.62 8.61 0.25
CA PHE A 299 2.14 8.51 0.38
C PHE A 299 1.63 7.07 0.29
N GLY A 300 2.27 6.23 -0.54
CA GLY A 300 2.04 4.79 -0.55
C GLY A 300 2.24 4.19 0.85
N TYR A 301 3.42 4.42 1.43
CA TYR A 301 3.74 4.01 2.80
C TYR A 301 2.72 4.55 3.82
N ARG A 302 2.43 5.86 3.85
CA ARG A 302 1.47 6.46 4.79
C ARG A 302 0.09 5.82 4.71
N THR A 303 -0.43 5.62 3.51
CA THR A 303 -1.74 5.00 3.25
C THR A 303 -1.77 3.57 3.80
N THR A 304 -0.68 2.83 3.65
CA THR A 304 -0.57 1.44 4.12
C THR A 304 -0.29 1.29 5.62
N GLN A 305 0.51 2.19 6.21
CA GLN A 305 0.97 2.11 7.59
C GLN A 305 -0.05 2.64 8.60
N ILE A 306 -0.79 3.71 8.27
CA ILE A 306 -1.70 4.33 9.24
C ILE A 306 -2.77 3.38 9.79
N PRO A 307 -3.38 2.47 8.99
CA PRO A 307 -4.17 1.35 9.50
C PRO A 307 -3.50 0.52 10.62
N PHE A 308 -2.21 0.22 10.49
CA PHE A 308 -1.45 -0.54 11.51
C PHE A 308 -1.17 0.29 12.75
N ASN A 309 -0.90 1.59 12.59
CA ASN A 309 -0.75 2.49 13.73
C ASN A 309 -2.01 2.51 14.61
N PHE A 310 -3.20 2.46 13.99
CA PHE A 310 -4.45 2.25 14.73
C PHE A 310 -4.52 0.85 15.37
N LEU A 311 -4.34 -0.23 14.61
CA LEU A 311 -4.48 -1.60 15.12
C LEU A 311 -3.49 -1.97 16.23
N GLU A 312 -2.28 -1.41 16.21
CA GLU A 312 -1.24 -1.60 17.24
C GLU A 312 -1.33 -0.57 18.38
N HIS A 313 -2.22 0.44 18.28
CA HIS A 313 -2.26 1.64 19.12
C HIS A 313 -0.86 2.31 19.27
N ARG A 314 -0.17 2.59 18.14
CA ARG A 314 1.19 3.15 18.12
C ARG A 314 1.32 4.42 17.30
N GLY A 315 1.90 5.46 17.89
CA GLY A 315 2.42 6.60 17.16
C GLY A 315 3.66 6.23 16.34
N THR A 316 3.94 7.01 15.31
CA THR A 316 5.14 6.88 14.46
C THR A 316 5.66 8.26 14.10
N PHE A 317 6.85 8.36 13.49
CA PHE A 317 7.42 9.63 13.03
C PHE A 317 6.47 10.46 12.13
N LEU A 318 5.55 9.79 11.44
CA LEU A 318 4.52 10.40 10.59
C LEU A 318 3.64 11.43 11.32
N SER A 319 3.57 11.41 12.66
CA SER A 319 2.82 12.40 13.45
C SER A 319 3.62 13.65 13.83
N ARG A 320 4.91 13.71 13.53
CA ARG A 320 5.75 14.88 13.86
C ARG A 320 5.51 16.01 12.83
N PRO A 321 5.59 17.30 13.24
CA PRO A 321 5.21 18.41 12.35
C PRO A 321 5.96 18.46 11.02
N GLU A 322 7.23 18.04 10.99
CA GLU A 322 8.09 18.00 9.82
C GLU A 322 7.70 16.93 8.78
N TRP A 323 6.85 15.96 9.16
CA TRP A 323 6.30 14.94 8.28
C TRP A 323 4.85 15.23 7.82
N ILE A 324 4.33 16.40 8.17
CA ILE A 324 2.99 16.89 7.83
C ILE A 324 3.07 18.23 7.07
N ASN A 325 3.95 19.13 7.51
CA ASN A 325 4.06 20.52 7.03
C ASN A 325 5.26 20.70 6.10
N PHE A 326 5.18 20.15 4.88
CA PHE A 326 6.24 20.26 3.89
C PHE A 326 6.24 21.63 3.18
N PRO A 327 7.40 22.29 2.98
CA PRO A 327 7.47 23.58 2.28
C PRO A 327 6.94 23.54 0.85
N TRP A 328 7.13 22.42 0.13
CA TRP A 328 6.68 22.24 -1.25
C TRP A 328 5.18 21.90 -1.38
N ARG A 329 4.43 21.80 -0.27
CA ARG A 329 3.05 21.29 -0.29
C ARG A 329 2.06 22.26 -0.95
N ALA A 330 2.24 23.56 -0.73
CA ALA A 330 1.34 24.58 -1.28
C ALA A 330 1.45 24.68 -2.81
N SER A 331 2.60 24.32 -3.39
CA SER A 331 2.90 24.45 -4.82
C SER A 331 2.63 23.18 -5.66
N ASP A 332 2.22 22.06 -5.04
CA ASP A 332 1.96 20.81 -5.76
C ASP A 332 0.54 20.27 -5.48
N PRO A 333 -0.41 20.45 -6.42
CA PRO A 333 -1.82 20.07 -6.24
C PRO A 333 -2.04 18.59 -5.86
N ARG A 334 -1.11 17.70 -6.22
CA ARG A 334 -1.18 16.26 -5.93
C ARG A 334 -1.08 15.92 -4.43
N PHE A 335 -0.71 16.90 -3.61
CA PHE A 335 -0.47 16.75 -2.17
C PHE A 335 -1.63 17.28 -1.32
N ASN A 336 -2.66 17.79 -2.00
CA ASN A 336 -3.92 18.24 -1.42
C ASN A 336 -5.08 17.30 -1.78
N ARG A 337 -4.77 16.08 -2.23
CA ARG A 337 -5.74 14.99 -2.41
C ARG A 337 -6.50 14.72 -1.09
N PRO A 338 -7.78 14.34 -1.15
CA PRO A 338 -8.59 14.10 0.05
C PRO A 338 -7.98 13.10 1.02
N ARG A 339 -7.48 11.97 0.51
CA ARG A 339 -6.84 10.91 1.31
C ARG A 339 -5.62 11.44 2.06
N ASP A 340 -4.76 12.20 1.40
CA ASP A 340 -3.47 12.58 1.98
C ASP A 340 -3.62 13.70 3.03
N THR A 341 -4.56 14.64 2.81
CA THR A 341 -4.97 15.64 3.83
C THR A 341 -5.68 15.00 5.02
N LEU A 342 -6.46 13.93 4.81
CA LEU A 342 -7.06 13.15 5.90
C LEU A 342 -6.00 12.44 6.75
N LEU A 343 -4.98 11.85 6.11
CA LEU A 343 -3.92 11.10 6.80
C LEU A 343 -3.10 12.00 7.76
N ASP A 344 -3.04 13.32 7.53
CA ASP A 344 -2.39 14.29 8.44
C ASP A 344 -3.18 14.52 9.73
N ILE A 345 -4.51 14.40 9.66
CA ILE A 345 -5.39 14.49 10.82
C ILE A 345 -5.38 13.13 11.55
N ALA A 346 -5.54 12.05 10.79
CA ALA A 346 -5.66 10.68 11.30
C ALA A 346 -4.43 10.24 12.13
N VAL A 347 -3.22 10.58 11.69
CA VAL A 347 -1.96 10.14 12.31
C VAL A 347 -1.77 10.64 13.76
N GLN A 348 -2.50 11.68 14.17
CA GLN A 348 -2.46 12.21 15.54
C GLN A 348 -3.19 11.29 16.55
N ILE A 349 -4.11 10.43 16.09
CA ILE A 349 -4.98 9.60 16.95
C ILE A 349 -4.22 8.39 17.51
N PRO A 350 -3.44 7.61 16.73
CA PRO A 350 -2.57 6.56 17.27
C PRO A 350 -1.61 7.04 18.38
N VAL A 351 -1.14 8.28 18.32
CA VAL A 351 -0.34 8.89 19.40
C VAL A 351 -1.16 9.07 20.68
N GLN A 352 -2.44 9.46 20.58
CA GLN A 352 -3.30 9.59 21.78
C GLN A 352 -3.72 8.22 22.32
N LEU A 353 -3.93 7.22 21.45
CA LEU A 353 -4.15 5.82 21.82
C LEU A 353 -2.95 5.27 22.60
N GLU A 354 -1.73 5.43 22.07
CA GLU A 354 -0.51 4.97 22.74
C GLU A 354 -0.28 5.65 24.10
N LEU A 355 -0.56 6.96 24.20
CA LEU A 355 -0.50 7.70 25.46
C LEU A 355 -1.56 7.23 26.46
N TYR A 356 -2.73 6.79 26.00
CA TYR A 356 -3.78 6.25 26.86
C TYR A 356 -3.38 4.88 27.42
N ASP A 357 -2.93 3.96 26.56
CA ASP A 357 -2.54 2.61 26.97
C ASP A 357 -1.35 2.63 27.94
N LYS A 358 -0.34 3.49 27.70
CA LYS A 358 0.86 3.59 28.54
C LYS A 358 0.69 4.39 29.85
N SER A 359 -0.45 5.05 30.08
CA SER A 359 -0.65 5.87 31.29
C SER A 359 -1.28 5.04 32.42
N PRO A 360 -0.53 4.65 33.47
CA PRO A 360 -1.08 3.83 34.56
C PRO A 360 -2.05 4.62 35.46
N ASN A 361 -1.72 5.88 35.76
CA ASN A 361 -2.46 6.71 36.72
C ASN A 361 -3.22 7.84 35.99
N LYS A 362 -4.33 7.48 35.33
CA LYS A 362 -5.19 8.40 34.57
C LYS A 362 -6.02 9.28 35.50
N THR A 363 -5.51 10.45 35.90
CA THR A 363 -6.28 11.38 36.74
C THR A 363 -7.46 12.00 35.96
N PRO A 364 -8.54 12.44 36.63
CA PRO A 364 -9.68 13.08 35.97
C PRO A 364 -9.27 14.31 35.13
N ASN A 365 -8.29 15.09 35.61
CA ASN A 365 -7.77 16.25 34.90
C ASN A 365 -6.92 15.85 33.66
N TRP A 366 -6.22 14.71 33.72
CA TRP A 366 -5.56 14.13 32.54
C TRP A 366 -6.62 13.65 31.52
N ASN A 367 -7.66 12.94 31.94
CA ASN A 367 -8.76 12.49 31.06
C ASN A 367 -9.45 13.69 30.37
N ARG A 368 -9.82 14.73 31.13
CA ARG A 368 -10.36 15.99 30.58
C ARG A 368 -9.41 16.65 29.59
N ARG A 369 -8.09 16.65 29.84
CA ARG A 369 -7.08 17.21 28.91
C ARG A 369 -7.01 16.41 27.61
N GLN A 370 -7.08 15.07 27.67
CA GLN A 370 -7.10 14.25 26.45
C GLN A 370 -8.40 14.43 25.66
N LEU A 371 -9.57 14.42 26.31
CA LEU A 371 -10.86 14.69 25.66
C LEU A 371 -10.86 16.03 24.92
N ARG A 372 -10.27 17.10 25.50
CA ARG A 372 -10.10 18.39 24.80
C ARG A 372 -9.22 18.29 23.54
N LYS A 373 -8.18 17.45 23.53
CA LYS A 373 -7.38 17.22 22.31
C LYS A 373 -8.18 16.44 21.27
N LEU A 374 -8.86 15.37 21.67
CA LEU A 374 -9.68 14.56 20.75
C LEU A 374 -10.81 15.38 20.14
N ASN A 375 -11.43 16.28 20.90
CA ASN A 375 -12.42 17.22 20.36
C ASN A 375 -11.84 18.15 19.28
N ARG A 376 -10.55 18.56 19.37
CA ARG A 376 -9.90 19.31 18.29
C ARG A 376 -9.73 18.45 17.03
N ILE A 377 -9.39 17.18 17.18
CA ILE A 377 -9.30 16.22 16.06
C ILE A 377 -10.71 15.97 15.47
N VAL A 378 -11.75 15.86 16.29
CA VAL A 378 -13.16 15.79 15.82
C VAL A 378 -13.51 17.02 14.98
N THR A 379 -13.15 18.23 15.43
CA THR A 379 -13.36 19.47 14.66
C THR A 379 -12.57 19.46 13.35
N GLN A 380 -11.31 19.05 13.35
CA GLN A 380 -10.49 18.93 12.12
C GLN A 380 -11.10 17.93 11.13
N LEU A 381 -11.57 16.77 11.60
CA LEU A 381 -12.24 15.77 10.76
C LEU A 381 -13.59 16.26 10.23
N ASN A 382 -14.37 16.98 11.04
CA ASN A 382 -15.62 17.61 10.58
C ASN A 382 -15.32 18.64 9.48
N GLN A 383 -14.34 19.51 9.69
CA GLN A 383 -13.93 20.55 8.75
C GLN A 383 -13.41 19.96 7.43
N TRP A 384 -12.51 18.97 7.50
CA TRP A 384 -12.02 18.23 6.33
C TRP A 384 -13.17 17.61 5.53
N ARG A 385 -14.18 17.06 6.22
CA ARG A 385 -15.37 16.53 5.55
C ARG A 385 -16.14 17.65 4.85
N THR A 386 -16.43 18.77 5.53
CA THR A 386 -17.14 19.90 4.92
C THR A 386 -16.43 20.39 3.66
N GLU A 387 -15.12 20.63 3.73
CA GLU A 387 -14.32 21.06 2.58
C GLU A 387 -14.31 20.03 1.44
N LEU A 388 -14.34 18.73 1.75
CA LEU A 388 -14.43 17.70 0.73
C LEU A 388 -15.79 17.73 0.01
N PHE A 389 -16.88 17.93 0.75
CA PHE A 389 -18.22 18.09 0.19
C PHE A 389 -18.34 19.38 -0.63
N GLU A 390 -17.75 20.50 -0.18
CA GLU A 390 -17.76 21.79 -0.91
C GLU A 390 -16.93 21.73 -2.21
N LYS A 391 -15.79 21.03 -2.21
CA LYS A 391 -14.96 20.83 -3.41
C LYS A 391 -15.60 19.91 -4.44
N CYS A 392 -16.56 19.08 -4.04
CA CYS A 392 -17.33 18.24 -4.95
C CYS A 392 -18.62 18.97 -5.34
N SER A 393 -18.65 19.56 -6.55
CA SER A 393 -19.84 20.26 -7.06
C SER A 393 -21.08 19.37 -7.20
N ASP A 394 -20.85 18.04 -7.26
CA ASP A 394 -21.86 16.98 -7.22
C ASP A 394 -21.75 16.22 -5.89
N SER A 395 -22.77 15.43 -5.52
CA SER A 395 -22.66 14.54 -4.36
C SER A 395 -21.46 13.60 -4.47
N ILE A 396 -20.63 13.52 -3.41
CA ILE A 396 -19.44 12.64 -3.33
C ILE A 396 -19.78 11.19 -3.68
N TYR A 397 -20.98 10.77 -3.29
CA TYR A 397 -21.54 9.47 -3.57
C TYR A 397 -23.05 9.57 -3.84
N THR A 398 -23.58 8.61 -4.58
CA THR A 398 -25.02 8.30 -4.58
C THR A 398 -25.25 7.05 -3.74
N THR A 399 -26.50 6.73 -3.44
CA THR A 399 -26.86 5.39 -2.98
C THR A 399 -27.39 4.54 -4.13
N GLU A 400 -27.22 3.23 -4.04
CA GLU A 400 -27.86 2.24 -4.91
C GLU A 400 -28.34 1.06 -4.07
N ALA A 401 -29.21 0.20 -4.62
CA ALA A 401 -29.69 -0.97 -3.88
C ALA A 401 -28.51 -1.84 -3.43
N ALA A 402 -28.50 -2.24 -2.15
CA ALA A 402 -27.44 -3.09 -1.61
C ALA A 402 -27.45 -4.45 -2.32
N ALA A 403 -26.29 -4.84 -2.85
CA ALA A 403 -26.07 -6.18 -3.38
C ALA A 403 -25.83 -7.20 -2.25
N TRP A 404 -25.48 -6.72 -1.04
CA TRP A 404 -25.22 -7.56 0.12
C TRP A 404 -26.37 -7.49 1.15
N GLU A 405 -27.31 -8.40 0.99
CA GLU A 405 -28.45 -8.55 1.90
C GLU A 405 -28.05 -8.62 3.40
N GLY A 406 -28.95 -8.12 4.25
CA GLY A 406 -28.89 -8.27 5.71
C GLY A 406 -28.85 -6.93 6.45
N LEU A 407 -27.75 -6.18 6.34
CA LEU A 407 -27.53 -5.01 7.20
C LEU A 407 -28.11 -3.71 6.63
N HIS A 408 -28.11 -3.53 5.31
CA HIS A 408 -28.56 -2.32 4.64
C HIS A 408 -29.43 -2.65 3.43
N SER A 409 -30.41 -1.78 3.13
CA SER A 409 -31.15 -1.78 1.85
C SER A 409 -30.39 -1.04 0.75
N GLU A 410 -29.46 -0.16 1.12
CA GLU A 410 -28.69 0.70 0.22
C GLU A 410 -27.19 0.65 0.51
N SER A 411 -26.41 0.55 -0.56
CA SER A 411 -24.94 0.66 -0.56
C SER A 411 -24.48 2.02 -1.07
N ILE A 412 -23.24 2.40 -0.76
CA ILE A 412 -22.68 3.71 -1.16
C ILE A 412 -21.90 3.57 -2.48
N LYS A 413 -22.29 4.35 -3.48
CA LYS A 413 -21.66 4.40 -4.81
C LYS A 413 -20.85 5.69 -4.97
N PHE A 414 -19.52 5.60 -4.93
CA PHE A 414 -18.64 6.75 -5.13
C PHE A 414 -18.37 7.04 -6.61
N ARG A 415 -18.23 8.34 -6.92
CA ARG A 415 -17.80 8.86 -8.24
C ARG A 415 -16.50 8.20 -8.73
N ASP A 416 -15.49 8.11 -7.86
CA ASP A 416 -14.18 7.56 -8.16
C ASP A 416 -13.52 6.89 -6.93
N ASP A 417 -12.43 6.17 -7.19
CA ASP A 417 -11.73 5.37 -6.17
C ASP A 417 -10.94 6.18 -5.15
N ASN A 418 -10.50 7.40 -5.50
CA ASN A 418 -9.77 8.25 -4.58
C ASN A 418 -10.73 8.84 -3.54
N LEU A 419 -11.92 9.26 -3.96
CA LEU A 419 -13.02 9.64 -3.05
C LEU A 419 -13.48 8.44 -2.23
N ALA A 420 -13.68 7.27 -2.84
CA ALA A 420 -14.08 6.05 -2.12
C ALA A 420 -13.06 5.69 -1.03
N ALA A 421 -11.77 5.61 -1.37
CA ALA A 421 -10.72 5.25 -0.43
C ALA A 421 -10.58 6.29 0.70
N ALA A 422 -10.62 7.59 0.37
CA ALA A 422 -10.55 8.66 1.36
C ALA A 422 -11.75 8.66 2.33
N PHE A 423 -12.97 8.55 1.82
CA PHE A 423 -14.18 8.57 2.64
C PHE A 423 -14.35 7.30 3.48
N THR A 424 -13.94 6.14 2.95
CA THR A 424 -13.96 4.87 3.69
C THR A 424 -12.92 4.86 4.80
N LEU A 425 -11.70 5.33 4.52
CA LEU A 425 -10.68 5.57 5.54
C LEU A 425 -11.18 6.56 6.60
N TYR A 426 -11.84 7.65 6.20
CA TYR A 426 -12.42 8.63 7.12
C TYR A 426 -13.42 7.97 8.09
N ALA A 427 -14.28 7.07 7.61
CA ALA A 427 -15.19 6.31 8.47
C ALA A 427 -14.42 5.48 9.50
N GLY A 428 -13.38 4.73 9.10
CA GLY A 428 -12.51 3.98 10.03
C GLY A 428 -11.83 4.86 11.09
N VAL A 429 -11.25 5.99 10.65
CA VAL A 429 -10.60 6.99 11.52
C VAL A 429 -11.60 7.60 12.52
N ARG A 430 -12.85 7.85 12.11
CA ARG A 430 -13.93 8.32 12.99
C ARG A 430 -14.28 7.28 14.06
N ILE A 431 -14.37 6.00 13.69
CA ILE A 431 -14.70 4.92 14.63
C ILE A 431 -13.64 4.85 15.73
N GLU A 432 -12.36 4.72 15.38
CA GLU A 432 -11.25 4.62 16.36
C GLU A 432 -11.13 5.86 17.25
N LEU A 433 -11.35 7.05 16.70
CA LEU A 433 -11.43 8.28 17.50
C LEU A 433 -12.53 8.19 18.57
N PHE A 434 -13.72 7.71 18.22
CA PHE A 434 -14.81 7.55 19.18
C PHE A 434 -14.65 6.34 20.11
N VAL A 435 -13.94 5.28 19.73
CA VAL A 435 -13.49 4.23 20.67
C VAL A 435 -12.68 4.86 21.80
N LEU A 436 -11.68 5.69 21.50
CA LEU A 436 -10.87 6.36 22.53
C LEU A 436 -11.67 7.40 23.34
N VAL A 437 -12.55 8.18 22.70
CA VAL A 437 -13.43 9.12 23.42
C VAL A 437 -14.37 8.37 24.39
N ARG A 438 -14.93 7.22 24.01
CA ARG A 438 -15.76 6.39 24.91
C ARG A 438 -14.98 5.91 26.12
N ARG A 439 -13.78 5.36 25.92
CA ARG A 439 -12.90 4.90 27.01
C ARG A 439 -12.58 6.03 28.00
N LEU A 440 -12.10 7.17 27.49
CA LEU A 440 -11.80 8.36 28.31
C LEU A 440 -13.02 8.94 29.03
N ALA A 441 -14.21 8.88 28.41
CA ALA A 441 -15.45 9.32 29.04
C ALA A 441 -15.89 8.36 30.15
N ALA A 442 -15.80 7.04 29.91
CA ALA A 442 -16.11 6.01 30.90
C ALA A 442 -15.21 6.12 32.15
N ASP A 443 -13.89 6.27 31.95
CA ASP A 443 -12.92 6.49 33.04
C ASP A 443 -13.19 7.79 33.83
N LEU A 444 -13.86 8.77 33.22
CA LEU A 444 -14.12 10.08 33.82
C LEU A 444 -15.45 10.14 34.60
N ILE A 445 -16.45 9.31 34.23
CA ILE A 445 -17.79 9.28 34.87
C ILE A 445 -17.74 9.24 36.41
N PRO A 446 -16.91 8.42 37.09
CA PRO A 446 -16.86 8.38 38.56
C PRO A 446 -16.47 9.71 39.24
N ASN A 447 -15.96 10.67 38.47
CA ASN A 447 -15.48 11.97 38.94
C ASN A 447 -16.21 13.16 38.28
N ASP A 448 -17.12 12.89 37.33
CA ASP A 448 -17.75 13.90 36.49
C ASP A 448 -18.96 13.29 35.74
N GLU A 449 -20.16 13.42 36.31
CA GLU A 449 -21.38 12.84 35.71
C GLU A 449 -21.68 13.41 34.31
N SER A 450 -21.19 14.61 33.99
CA SER A 450 -21.34 15.21 32.65
C SER A 450 -20.66 14.39 31.54
N ALA A 451 -19.65 13.57 31.90
CA ALA A 451 -19.02 12.63 30.99
C ALA A 451 -20.00 11.55 30.47
N SER A 452 -21.13 11.30 31.14
CA SER A 452 -22.19 10.41 30.65
C SER A 452 -22.83 10.89 29.34
N LEU A 453 -22.90 12.21 29.11
CA LEU A 453 -23.38 12.77 27.85
C LEU A 453 -22.34 12.59 26.73
N ILE A 454 -21.06 12.75 27.06
CA ILE A 454 -19.94 12.52 26.13
C ILE A 454 -19.90 11.04 25.71
N LEU A 455 -20.02 10.11 26.67
CA LEU A 455 -20.07 8.67 26.41
C LEU A 455 -21.25 8.30 25.49
N ARG A 456 -22.47 8.78 25.79
CA ARG A 456 -23.65 8.56 24.94
C ARG A 456 -23.49 9.12 23.53
N GLY A 457 -22.92 10.32 23.41
CA GLY A 457 -22.61 10.93 22.10
C GLY A 457 -21.59 10.12 21.30
N ALA A 458 -20.54 9.63 21.95
CA ALA A 458 -19.48 8.85 21.32
C ALA A 458 -19.93 7.42 20.94
N ILE A 459 -20.82 6.79 21.71
CA ILE A 459 -21.51 5.53 21.33
C ILE A 459 -22.31 5.74 20.04
N ARG A 460 -23.15 6.79 19.99
CA ARG A 460 -23.99 7.07 18.83
C ARG A 460 -23.16 7.36 17.57
N GLU A 461 -22.10 8.17 17.68
CA GLU A 461 -21.22 8.44 16.54
C GLU A 461 -20.40 7.21 16.13
N GLY A 462 -19.84 6.44 17.08
CA GLY A 462 -19.12 5.20 16.78
C GLY A 462 -19.97 4.19 16.02
N PHE A 463 -21.19 3.92 16.49
CA PHE A 463 -22.15 3.04 15.83
C PHE A 463 -22.53 3.54 14.43
N LYS A 464 -22.83 4.84 14.29
CA LYS A 464 -23.15 5.48 13.00
C LYS A 464 -22.02 5.34 11.98
N TRP A 465 -20.78 5.65 12.36
CA TRP A 465 -19.63 5.52 11.46
C TRP A 465 -19.28 4.06 11.16
N SER A 466 -19.52 3.14 12.10
CA SER A 466 -19.40 1.70 11.86
C SER A 466 -20.35 1.22 10.76
N ARG A 467 -21.63 1.62 10.83
CA ARG A 467 -22.60 1.30 9.78
C ARG A 467 -22.27 1.96 8.44
N ILE A 468 -21.79 3.21 8.42
CA ILE A 468 -21.31 3.84 7.18
C ILE A 468 -20.11 3.09 6.59
N ALA A 469 -19.14 2.66 7.41
CA ALA A 469 -18.00 1.87 6.93
C ALA A 469 -18.45 0.53 6.31
N CYS A 470 -19.48 -0.12 6.85
CA CYS A 470 -20.12 -1.29 6.25
C CYS A 470 -20.74 -0.97 4.88
N GLN A 471 -21.47 0.15 4.73
CA GLN A 471 -22.07 0.55 3.44
C GLN A 471 -21.03 0.91 2.37
N CYS A 472 -19.87 1.44 2.77
CA CYS A 472 -18.76 1.71 1.85
C CYS A 472 -18.11 0.43 1.30
N LEU A 473 -18.24 -0.71 2.01
CA LEU A 473 -17.49 -1.92 1.70
C LEU A 473 -17.91 -2.55 0.37
N GLU A 474 -19.21 -2.56 0.07
CA GLU A 474 -19.75 -3.13 -1.17
C GLU A 474 -19.10 -2.53 -2.41
N TYR A 475 -18.85 -1.22 -2.45
CA TYR A 475 -18.21 -0.52 -3.58
C TYR A 475 -16.90 -1.17 -4.06
N PHE A 476 -16.09 -1.66 -3.11
CA PHE A 476 -14.79 -2.27 -3.40
C PHE A 476 -14.89 -3.74 -3.80
N PHE A 477 -16.03 -4.38 -3.58
CA PHE A 477 -16.26 -5.80 -3.86
C PHE A 477 -17.21 -6.06 -5.03
N THR A 478 -18.16 -5.16 -5.33
CA THR A 478 -19.04 -5.25 -6.51
C THR A 478 -18.32 -4.86 -7.80
N ARG A 479 -17.32 -3.96 -7.73
CA ARG A 479 -16.49 -3.59 -8.89
C ARG A 479 -15.41 -4.65 -9.12
N GLU A 480 -15.40 -5.22 -10.33
CA GLU A 480 -14.42 -6.24 -10.71
C GLU A 480 -12.96 -5.81 -10.47
N ARG A 481 -12.14 -6.77 -10.04
CA ARG A 481 -10.66 -6.78 -10.11
C ARG A 481 -9.87 -5.78 -9.23
N ARG A 482 -10.49 -4.97 -8.37
CA ARG A 482 -9.78 -3.94 -7.56
C ARG A 482 -9.27 -4.43 -6.20
N VAL A 483 -8.26 -5.31 -6.22
CA VAL A 483 -7.58 -5.86 -5.03
C VAL A 483 -7.16 -4.76 -4.03
N MET A 484 -6.58 -3.65 -4.50
CA MET A 484 -6.18 -2.55 -3.61
C MET A 484 -7.34 -1.80 -2.96
N GLY A 485 -8.47 -1.69 -3.65
CA GLY A 485 -9.70 -1.16 -3.06
C GLY A 485 -10.18 -2.06 -1.92
N LYS A 486 -10.21 -3.38 -2.17
CA LYS A 486 -10.55 -4.39 -1.17
C LYS A 486 -9.63 -4.35 0.06
N VAL A 487 -8.32 -4.14 -0.12
CA VAL A 487 -7.37 -3.95 0.98
C VAL A 487 -7.64 -2.65 1.76
N ALA A 488 -7.93 -1.54 1.07
CA ALA A 488 -8.14 -0.23 1.69
C ALA A 488 -9.35 -0.19 2.65
N CYS A 489 -10.39 -0.99 2.39
CA CYS A 489 -11.58 -1.07 3.24
C CYS A 489 -11.49 -2.11 4.39
N LEU A 490 -10.43 -2.92 4.48
CA LEU A 490 -10.28 -3.91 5.57
C LEU A 490 -10.14 -3.27 6.95
N PHE A 491 -9.45 -2.13 7.06
CA PHE A 491 -9.29 -1.43 8.33
C PHE A 491 -10.60 -0.83 8.85
N PRO A 492 -11.36 -0.03 8.08
CA PRO A 492 -12.65 0.49 8.51
C PRO A 492 -13.68 -0.62 8.84
N PHE A 493 -13.62 -1.76 8.14
CA PHE A 493 -14.40 -2.94 8.47
C PHE A 493 -14.01 -3.57 9.83
N ASP A 494 -12.72 -3.72 10.13
CA ASP A 494 -12.25 -4.25 11.42
C ASP A 494 -12.66 -3.34 12.59
N CYS A 495 -12.57 -2.02 12.41
CA CYS A 495 -13.04 -1.02 13.38
C CYS A 495 -14.55 -1.10 13.63
N ALA A 496 -15.33 -1.26 12.55
CA ALA A 496 -16.78 -1.38 12.63
C ALA A 496 -17.19 -2.65 13.38
N TRP A 497 -16.59 -3.79 13.02
CA TRP A 497 -16.84 -5.07 13.70
C TRP A 497 -16.44 -5.01 15.17
N GLY A 498 -15.24 -4.50 15.48
CA GLY A 498 -14.79 -4.30 16.87
C GLY A 498 -15.76 -3.43 17.69
N THR A 499 -16.36 -2.41 17.08
CA THR A 499 -17.38 -1.58 17.72
C THR A 499 -18.67 -2.35 17.99
N PHE A 500 -19.15 -3.17 17.05
CA PHE A 500 -20.35 -3.99 17.26
C PHE A 500 -20.14 -5.05 18.35
N VAL A 501 -18.95 -5.67 18.43
CA VAL A 501 -18.61 -6.60 19.52
C VAL A 501 -18.60 -5.88 20.86
N GLU A 502 -17.90 -4.76 20.99
CA GLU A 502 -17.84 -3.98 22.24
C GLU A 502 -19.23 -3.53 22.71
N LEU A 503 -20.11 -3.12 21.78
CA LEU A 503 -21.49 -2.73 22.12
C LEU A 503 -22.36 -3.92 22.55
N GLN A 504 -22.12 -5.13 22.05
CA GLN A 504 -22.82 -6.32 22.53
C GLN A 504 -22.27 -6.75 23.89
N GLU A 505 -20.96 -6.97 24.00
CA GLU A 505 -20.31 -7.58 25.17
C GLU A 505 -20.27 -6.63 26.38
N GLU A 506 -19.85 -5.37 26.20
CA GLU A 506 -19.69 -4.42 27.32
C GLU A 506 -20.95 -3.62 27.64
N ARG A 507 -21.89 -3.51 26.69
CA ARG A 507 -23.08 -2.63 26.81
C ARG A 507 -24.42 -3.36 26.69
N GLY A 508 -24.43 -4.66 26.42
CA GLY A 508 -25.65 -5.46 26.31
C GLY A 508 -26.57 -5.07 25.14
N ALA A 509 -26.05 -4.35 24.14
CA ALA A 509 -26.85 -3.93 23.00
C ALA A 509 -27.05 -5.11 22.02
N ASN A 510 -28.25 -5.26 21.47
CA ASN A 510 -28.53 -6.31 20.50
C ASN A 510 -27.90 -5.97 19.13
N MET A 511 -26.67 -6.44 18.88
CA MET A 511 -25.92 -6.28 17.63
C MET A 511 -25.98 -7.55 16.75
N SER A 512 -26.97 -8.42 16.95
CA SER A 512 -27.01 -9.75 16.30
C SER A 512 -27.07 -9.68 14.77
N LEU A 513 -27.66 -8.62 14.22
CA LEU A 513 -27.74 -8.39 12.76
C LEU A 513 -26.40 -7.93 12.20
N GLU A 514 -25.83 -6.88 12.81
CA GLU A 514 -24.51 -6.33 12.52
C GLU A 514 -23.42 -7.42 12.54
N LEU A 515 -23.38 -8.23 13.61
CA LEU A 515 -22.35 -9.24 13.80
C LEU A 515 -22.48 -10.41 12.82
N ARG A 516 -23.70 -10.87 12.52
CA ARG A 516 -23.94 -11.87 11.47
C ARG A 516 -23.53 -11.35 10.10
N TRP A 517 -23.83 -10.09 9.78
CA TRP A 517 -23.39 -9.49 8.53
C TRP A 517 -21.87 -9.37 8.46
N CYS A 518 -21.20 -9.00 9.56
CA CYS A 518 -19.73 -8.99 9.65
C CYS A 518 -19.12 -10.38 9.46
N GLN A 519 -19.69 -11.43 10.06
CA GLN A 519 -19.24 -12.82 9.85
C GLN A 519 -19.34 -13.24 8.38
N ASN A 520 -20.52 -13.10 7.76
CA ASN A 520 -20.73 -13.41 6.34
C ASN A 520 -19.80 -12.59 5.43
N THR A 521 -19.53 -11.34 5.80
CA THR A 521 -18.63 -10.44 5.08
C THR A 521 -17.17 -10.87 5.20
N ALA A 522 -16.73 -11.33 6.37
CA ALA A 522 -15.40 -11.87 6.58
C ALA A 522 -15.15 -13.09 5.70
N GLU A 523 -16.13 -13.99 5.58
CA GLU A 523 -16.07 -15.15 4.69
C GLU A 523 -15.96 -14.75 3.21
N ARG A 524 -16.68 -13.70 2.77
CA ARG A 524 -16.54 -13.11 1.42
C ARG A 524 -15.14 -12.51 1.19
N ILE A 525 -14.58 -11.82 2.18
CA ILE A 525 -13.22 -11.25 2.12
C ILE A 525 -12.20 -12.39 1.97
N GLU A 526 -12.27 -13.42 2.82
CA GLU A 526 -11.38 -14.59 2.78
C GLU A 526 -11.52 -15.39 1.48
N GLY A 527 -12.75 -15.56 0.98
CA GLY A 527 -13.05 -16.16 -0.32
C GLY A 527 -12.46 -15.38 -1.50
N SER A 528 -12.25 -14.07 -1.35
CA SER A 528 -11.52 -13.25 -2.33
C SER A 528 -9.98 -13.35 -2.22
N GLY A 529 -9.48 -14.21 -1.33
CA GLY A 529 -8.06 -14.47 -1.12
C GLY A 529 -7.38 -13.56 -0.10
N LEU A 530 -8.06 -12.56 0.44
CA LEU A 530 -7.50 -11.58 1.38
C LEU A 530 -7.62 -12.05 2.83
N PRO A 531 -6.59 -11.85 3.69
CA PRO A 531 -6.70 -12.14 5.10
C PRO A 531 -7.49 -11.05 5.84
N VAL A 532 -8.40 -11.43 6.73
CA VAL A 532 -9.11 -10.51 7.64
C VAL A 532 -8.21 -10.15 8.83
N PHE A 533 -8.23 -8.90 9.29
CA PHE A 533 -7.35 -8.39 10.35
C PHE A 533 -7.52 -9.12 11.69
N ARG A 534 -8.73 -9.15 12.25
CA ARG A 534 -9.03 -9.87 13.50
C ARG A 534 -9.86 -11.12 13.27
N VAL A 535 -9.19 -12.27 13.23
CA VAL A 535 -9.83 -13.61 13.36
C VAL A 535 -10.42 -13.84 14.76
N ARG A 536 -10.19 -12.92 15.72
CA ARG A 536 -10.53 -13.07 17.16
C ARG A 536 -12.02 -13.15 17.49
N TYR A 537 -12.92 -12.79 16.57
CA TYR A 537 -14.38 -12.73 16.82
C TYR A 537 -15.18 -13.81 16.08
N ARG A 538 -14.54 -14.93 15.72
CA ARG A 538 -15.26 -16.16 15.35
C ARG A 538 -15.80 -16.82 16.62
N ILE A 539 -16.97 -16.35 17.04
CA ILE A 539 -17.86 -16.98 18.03
C ILE A 539 -18.39 -18.30 17.44
#